data_AF-A0A2V2RQ72-F1
#
_entry.id   AF-A0A2V2RQ72-F1
#
_cell.length_a   1.000
_cell.length_b   1.000
_cell.length_c   1.000
_cell.angle_alpha   90.00
_cell.angle_beta   90.00
_cell.angle_gamma   90.00
#
_symmetry.space_group_name_H-M   'P 1'
#
loop_
_entity.id
_entity.type
_entity.pdbx_description
1 polymer ?
#
loop_
_entity_poly.entity_id
_entity_poly.type
_entity_poly.pdbx_seq_one_letter_code
_entity_poly.pdbx_strand_id
1 'polypeptide(L)'
;MSNQQAEKIIVNIDGIDVLVPKGTNIIEAAAQVNIEIPHYCYHPKLSVPGNCRMCLVEMGMAVKDKATGQPVLENDGTQKIGWIPRPAIACGTQAAPGMHIKTKSDLVKSCQEGVMEFLLINHPLDCPICDQAGECRLQEFAIDYGRGYSRFIEKKVVKPKRTVIGPQVTLDDERCILCSRCIRFCQEIVKDDVLGFADRGSYSTLTTFPGKQLDNNYSLNTVD
;
A
#
# COMPACT_ATOMS: atom_id res chain seq x y z
N MET A 1 32.88 -7.73 10.67
CA MET A 1 32.13 -7.10 9.56
C MET A 1 31.99 -5.62 9.93
N SER A 2 32.60 -4.75 9.12
CA SER A 2 32.75 -3.32 9.40
C SER A 2 31.40 -2.65 9.62
N ASN A 3 31.24 -2.07 10.80
CA ASN A 3 30.09 -1.28 11.22
C ASN A 3 30.08 0.05 10.45
N GLN A 4 29.61 0.04 9.21
CA GLN A 4 29.28 1.27 8.48
C GLN A 4 28.00 1.82 9.10
N GLN A 5 28.13 2.85 9.93
CA GLN A 5 27.00 3.64 10.40
C GLN A 5 26.24 4.13 9.16
N ALA A 6 25.02 3.61 8.96
CA ALA A 6 24.19 4.00 7.83
C ALA A 6 23.99 5.53 7.84
N GLU A 7 24.32 6.18 6.73
CA GLU A 7 24.10 7.62 6.52
C GLU A 7 22.64 7.93 6.84
N LYS A 8 22.40 8.85 7.80
CA LYS A 8 21.04 9.26 8.17
C LYS A 8 20.66 10.56 7.47
N ILE A 9 19.40 10.65 7.07
CA ILE A 9 18.82 11.80 6.40
C ILE A 9 17.57 12.27 7.15
N ILE A 10 17.28 13.56 7.03
CA ILE A 10 16.08 14.16 7.62
C ILE A 10 15.01 14.28 6.53
N VAL A 11 13.82 13.78 6.82
CA VAL A 11 12.60 13.96 6.05
C VAL A 11 11.54 14.59 6.96
N ASN A 12 10.77 15.55 6.45
CA ASN A 12 9.66 16.13 7.19
C ASN A 12 8.37 15.38 6.86
N ILE A 13 7.64 14.91 7.87
CA ILE A 13 6.35 14.22 7.73
C ILE A 13 5.32 14.94 8.58
N ASP A 14 4.34 15.58 7.93
CA ASP A 14 3.29 16.39 8.57
C ASP A 14 3.84 17.45 9.55
N GLY A 15 4.98 18.06 9.21
CA GLY A 15 5.64 19.07 10.05
C GLY A 15 6.64 18.50 11.05
N ILE A 16 6.76 17.17 11.18
CA ILE A 16 7.70 16.51 12.09
C ILE A 16 8.96 16.10 11.32
N ASP A 17 10.11 16.60 11.74
CA ASP A 17 11.40 16.15 11.19
C ASP A 17 11.78 14.77 11.74
N VAL A 18 11.93 13.81 10.84
CA VAL A 18 12.25 12.42 11.16
C VAL A 18 13.63 12.07 10.62
N LEU A 19 14.51 11.60 11.51
CA LEU A 19 15.86 11.18 11.15
C LEU A 19 15.88 9.67 10.85
N VAL A 20 15.96 9.32 9.56
CA VAL A 20 15.91 7.93 9.09
C VAL A 20 17.19 7.52 8.37
N PRO A 21 17.55 6.23 8.36
CA PRO A 21 18.59 5.72 7.48
C PRO A 21 18.28 6.04 6.00
N LYS A 22 19.32 6.33 5.22
CA LYS A 22 19.19 6.49 3.77
C LYS A 22 18.64 5.22 3.14
N GLY A 23 17.65 5.38 2.26
CA GLY A 23 16.96 4.26 1.60
C GLY A 23 15.70 3.78 2.33
N THR A 24 15.40 4.28 3.53
CA THR A 24 14.12 4.01 4.22
C THR A 24 12.94 4.52 3.38
N ASN A 25 11.89 3.70 3.25
CA ASN A 25 10.67 4.12 2.54
C ASN A 25 9.86 5.10 3.37
N ILE A 26 9.10 5.99 2.72
CA ILE A 26 8.27 6.98 3.43
C ILE A 26 7.26 6.34 4.38
N ILE A 27 6.72 5.17 4.02
CA ILE A 27 5.81 4.42 4.90
C ILE A 27 6.45 4.01 6.24
N GLU A 28 7.73 3.63 6.20
CA GLU A 28 8.49 3.24 7.38
C GLU A 28 8.94 4.46 8.18
N ALA A 29 9.30 5.55 7.48
CA ALA A 29 9.65 6.82 8.12
C ALA A 29 8.46 7.41 8.89
N ALA A 30 7.25 7.37 8.31
CA ALA A 30 6.03 7.83 8.97
C ALA A 30 5.70 6.98 10.21
N ALA A 31 5.88 5.65 10.13
CA ALA A 31 5.65 4.76 11.26
C ALA A 31 6.56 5.06 12.47
N GLN A 32 7.79 5.55 12.27
CA GLN A 32 8.69 5.93 13.37
C GLN A 32 8.18 7.09 14.23
N VAL A 33 7.25 7.90 13.69
CA VAL A 33 6.58 8.99 14.42
C VAL A 33 5.10 8.71 14.65
N ASN A 34 4.71 7.43 14.65
CA ASN A 34 3.34 6.95 14.88
C ASN A 34 2.31 7.52 13.90
N ILE A 35 2.73 7.84 12.68
CA ILE A 35 1.82 8.20 11.58
C ILE A 35 1.61 6.97 10.72
N GLU A 36 0.43 6.37 10.84
CA GLU A 36 0.03 5.24 10.01
C GLU A 36 -0.45 5.73 8.63
N ILE A 37 0.16 5.20 7.57
CA ILE A 37 -0.28 5.42 6.20
C ILE A 37 -1.03 4.16 5.74
N PRO A 38 -2.31 4.25 5.34
CA PRO A 38 -3.11 3.08 5.02
C PRO A 38 -2.56 2.34 3.79
N HIS A 39 -2.50 1.01 3.86
CA HIS A 39 -1.94 0.17 2.81
C HIS A 39 -2.48 -1.26 2.84
N TYR A 40 -2.58 -1.90 1.67
CA TYR A 40 -2.95 -3.31 1.57
C TYR A 40 -1.80 -4.18 1.10
N CYS A 41 -1.11 -3.77 0.05
CA CYS A 41 -0.09 -4.62 -0.58
C CYS A 41 1.26 -4.57 0.15
N TYR A 42 1.60 -3.46 0.80
CA TYR A 42 2.88 -3.38 1.52
C TYR A 42 2.88 -4.30 2.73
N HIS A 43 4.03 -4.93 2.99
CA HIS A 43 4.29 -5.69 4.20
C HIS A 43 5.79 -5.59 4.46
N PRO A 44 6.25 -5.27 5.69
CA PRO A 44 7.65 -4.94 5.97
C PRO A 44 8.64 -6.09 5.71
N LYS A 45 8.15 -7.34 5.67
CA LYS A 45 8.96 -8.53 5.37
C LYS A 45 8.93 -8.98 3.91
N LEU A 46 8.23 -8.26 3.03
CA LEU A 46 8.10 -8.60 1.61
C LEU A 46 8.57 -7.44 0.72
N SER A 47 8.91 -7.74 -0.52
CA SER A 47 9.27 -6.73 -1.53
C SER A 47 8.13 -5.72 -1.77
N VAL A 48 8.44 -4.53 -2.28
CA VAL A 48 7.43 -3.47 -2.48
C VAL A 48 6.74 -3.61 -3.84
N PRO A 49 5.42 -3.89 -3.92
CA PRO A 49 4.75 -4.10 -5.22
C PRO A 49 4.12 -2.81 -5.79
N GLY A 50 3.63 -1.91 -4.93
CA GLY A 50 3.01 -0.64 -5.35
C GLY A 50 1.70 -0.77 -6.15
N ASN A 51 0.99 -1.90 -6.11
CA ASN A 51 -0.23 -2.14 -6.91
C ASN A 51 -1.52 -1.56 -6.30
N CYS A 52 -1.70 -1.55 -4.98
CA CYS A 52 -2.98 -1.13 -4.36
C CYS A 52 -3.23 0.38 -4.29
N ARG A 53 -2.17 1.20 -4.34
CA ARG A 53 -2.22 2.69 -4.29
C ARG A 53 -2.88 3.32 -3.05
N MET A 54 -3.24 2.55 -2.02
CA MET A 54 -3.84 3.12 -0.79
C MET A 54 -2.88 4.04 -0.01
N CYS A 55 -1.58 3.83 -0.17
CA CYS A 55 -0.52 4.59 0.51
C CYS A 55 -0.10 5.89 -0.20
N LEU A 56 -0.96 6.46 -1.04
CA LEU A 56 -0.63 7.70 -1.75
C LEU A 56 -0.47 8.87 -0.76
N VAL A 57 0.60 9.63 -0.92
CA VAL A 57 0.94 10.82 -0.12
C VAL A 57 1.26 12.00 -1.02
N GLU A 58 1.06 13.21 -0.50
CA GLU A 58 1.51 14.43 -1.17
C GLU A 58 2.97 14.69 -0.80
N MET A 59 3.82 14.80 -1.82
CA MET A 59 5.26 14.94 -1.69
C MET A 59 5.70 16.29 -2.23
N GLY A 60 6.63 16.93 -1.52
CA GLY A 60 7.29 18.14 -1.95
C GLY A 60 8.78 18.12 -1.60
N MET A 61 9.51 19.05 -2.20
CA MET A 61 10.92 19.27 -1.89
C MET A 61 11.15 20.71 -1.43
N ALA A 62 12.02 20.90 -0.45
CA ALA A 62 12.47 22.23 -0.04
C ALA A 62 13.13 22.96 -1.23
N VAL A 63 12.60 24.12 -1.57
CA VAL A 63 13.08 24.94 -2.69
C VAL A 63 14.37 25.64 -2.30
N LYS A 64 15.40 25.45 -3.13
CA LYS A 64 16.68 26.16 -3.02
C LYS A 64 16.86 27.10 -4.20
N ASP A 65 17.46 28.25 -3.94
CA ASP A 65 17.85 29.20 -4.96
C ASP A 65 18.92 28.57 -5.87
N LYS A 66 18.74 28.66 -7.19
CA LYS A 66 19.64 28.02 -8.16
C LYS A 66 21.01 28.67 -8.24
N ALA A 67 21.12 29.96 -7.94
CA ALA A 67 22.36 30.72 -8.01
C ALA A 67 23.16 30.62 -6.70
N THR A 68 22.49 30.70 -5.54
CA THR A 68 23.16 30.74 -4.24
C THR A 68 23.15 29.40 -3.50
N GLY A 69 22.28 28.46 -3.88
CA GLY A 69 22.07 27.20 -3.17
C GLY A 69 21.37 27.37 -1.81
N GLN A 70 21.00 28.60 -1.44
CA GLN A 70 20.37 28.89 -0.15
C GLN A 70 18.89 28.51 -0.15
N PRO A 71 18.32 28.19 1.02
CA PRO A 71 16.91 27.87 1.13
C PRO A 71 16.04 29.10 0.82
N VAL A 72 15.06 28.95 -0.08
CA VAL A 72 14.07 30.00 -0.38
C VAL A 72 13.03 29.99 0.73
N LEU A 73 12.79 31.14 1.35
CA LEU A 73 11.79 31.30 2.40
C LEU A 73 10.51 31.93 1.85
N GLU A 74 9.37 31.57 2.43
CA GLU A 74 8.10 32.28 2.26
C GLU A 74 8.08 33.57 3.09
N ASN A 75 7.05 34.41 2.89
CA ASN A 75 6.92 35.71 3.56
C ASN A 75 6.85 35.61 5.09
N ASP A 76 6.44 34.46 5.62
CA ASP A 76 6.36 34.15 7.05
C ASP A 76 7.69 33.62 7.63
N GLY A 77 8.75 33.55 6.81
CA GLY A 77 10.06 33.03 7.20
C GLY A 77 10.15 31.50 7.17
N THR A 78 9.08 30.78 6.79
CA THR A 78 9.12 29.33 6.66
C THR A 78 9.79 28.88 5.36
N GLN A 79 10.35 27.68 5.35
CA GLN A 79 10.97 27.12 4.16
C GLN A 79 9.93 26.89 3.05
N LYS A 80 10.14 27.49 1.87
CA LYS A 80 9.28 27.26 0.71
C LYS A 80 9.40 25.82 0.24
N ILE A 81 8.25 25.14 0.14
CA ILE A 81 8.15 23.76 -0.36
C ILE A 81 7.50 23.74 -1.73
N GLY A 82 8.20 23.13 -2.70
CA GLY A 82 7.66 22.86 -4.03
C GLY A 82 6.86 21.57 -4.00
N TRP A 83 5.56 21.65 -3.70
CA TRP A 83 4.65 20.51 -3.73
C TRP A 83 4.46 19.98 -5.17
N ILE A 84 4.54 18.67 -5.34
CA ILE A 84 4.42 18.01 -6.64
C ILE A 84 2.94 17.72 -6.88
N PRO A 85 2.38 18.06 -8.06
CA PRO A 85 0.94 17.93 -8.33
C PRO A 85 0.46 16.47 -8.41
N ARG A 86 1.37 15.50 -8.52
CA ARG A 86 1.04 14.08 -8.54
C ARG A 86 1.41 13.44 -7.20
N PRO A 87 0.50 12.69 -6.57
CA PRO A 87 0.80 12.00 -5.33
C PRO A 87 1.81 10.85 -5.59
N ALA A 88 2.63 10.56 -4.59
CA ALA A 88 3.64 9.51 -4.61
C ALA A 88 3.19 8.32 -3.75
N ILE A 89 3.67 7.11 -4.04
CA ILE A 89 3.40 5.94 -3.19
C ILE A 89 4.36 5.93 -1.99
N ALA A 90 3.84 5.98 -0.77
CA ALA A 90 4.71 5.97 0.42
C ALA A 90 5.50 4.67 0.56
N CYS A 91 4.97 3.54 0.08
CA CYS A 91 5.63 2.25 0.21
C CYS A 91 6.87 2.06 -0.66
N GLY A 92 6.99 2.79 -1.77
CA GLY A 92 8.10 2.66 -2.73
C GLY A 92 8.93 3.93 -2.92
N THR A 93 8.47 5.07 -2.41
CA THR A 93 9.26 6.30 -2.39
C THR A 93 10.22 6.25 -1.21
N GLN A 94 11.52 6.36 -1.52
CA GLN A 94 12.58 6.43 -0.51
C GLN A 94 12.73 7.87 0.00
N ALA A 95 12.99 8.01 1.30
CA ALA A 95 13.30 9.29 1.90
C ALA A 95 14.52 9.93 1.22
N ALA A 96 14.46 11.24 1.00
CA ALA A 96 15.58 12.03 0.48
C ALA A 96 15.74 13.33 1.29
N PRO A 97 16.95 13.91 1.35
CA PRO A 97 17.18 15.16 2.08
C PRO A 97 16.29 16.30 1.58
N GLY A 98 15.63 16.98 2.51
CA GLY A 98 14.73 18.12 2.20
C GLY A 98 13.37 17.71 1.63
N MET A 99 13.05 16.41 1.64
CA MET A 99 11.73 15.91 1.29
C MET A 99 10.72 16.25 2.39
N HIS A 100 9.54 16.67 1.96
CA HIS A 100 8.41 17.00 2.82
C HIS A 100 7.21 16.17 2.38
N ILE A 101 6.53 15.56 3.33
CA ILE A 101 5.38 14.68 3.10
C ILE A 101 4.19 15.22 3.87
N LYS A 102 3.03 15.29 3.20
CA LYS A 102 1.73 15.45 3.84
C LYS A 102 0.96 14.15 3.70
N THR A 103 0.45 13.62 4.81
CA THR A 103 -0.36 12.39 4.84
C THR A 103 -1.86 12.68 4.96
N LYS A 104 -2.26 13.93 5.26
CA LYS A 104 -3.65 14.32 5.55
C LYS A 104 -4.17 15.50 4.71
N SER A 105 -3.54 15.80 3.58
CA SER A 105 -4.02 16.86 2.69
C SER A 105 -5.28 16.45 1.91
N ASP A 106 -5.96 17.43 1.32
CA ASP A 106 -7.18 17.17 0.53
C ASP A 106 -6.88 16.30 -0.70
N LEU A 107 -5.70 16.44 -1.30
CA LEU A 107 -5.22 15.56 -2.37
C LEU A 107 -5.15 14.10 -1.88
N VAL A 108 -4.54 13.88 -0.71
CA VAL A 108 -4.37 12.53 -0.14
C VAL A 108 -5.73 11.91 0.20
N LYS A 109 -6.61 12.66 0.87
CA LYS A 109 -7.96 12.19 1.20
C LYS A 109 -8.74 11.81 -0.05
N SER A 110 -8.72 12.66 -1.09
CA SER A 110 -9.38 12.38 -2.36
C SER A 110 -8.81 11.12 -3.04
N CYS A 111 -7.50 10.88 -2.93
CA CYS A 111 -6.88 9.66 -3.46
C CYS A 111 -7.31 8.41 -2.69
N GLN A 112 -7.34 8.47 -1.35
CA GLN A 112 -7.75 7.35 -0.51
C GLN A 112 -9.21 6.96 -0.78
N GLU A 113 -10.11 7.94 -0.83
CA GLU A 113 -11.52 7.71 -1.19
C GLU A 113 -11.66 7.06 -2.57
N GLY A 114 -10.91 7.57 -3.57
CA GLY A 114 -10.95 7.02 -4.92
C GLY A 114 -10.43 5.59 -5.00
N VAL A 115 -9.32 5.29 -4.31
CA VAL A 115 -8.79 3.93 -4.22
C VAL A 115 -9.79 3.01 -3.53
N MET A 116 -10.37 3.42 -2.41
CA MET A 116 -11.39 2.62 -1.73
C MET A 116 -12.61 2.37 -2.61
N GLU A 117 -13.06 3.36 -3.36
CA GLU A 117 -14.15 3.17 -4.31
C GLU A 117 -13.77 2.12 -5.37
N PHE A 118 -12.58 2.20 -5.97
CA PHE A 118 -12.13 1.21 -6.96
C PHE A 118 -11.99 -0.21 -6.39
N LEU A 119 -11.52 -0.34 -5.16
CA LEU A 119 -11.42 -1.64 -4.48
C LEU A 119 -12.81 -2.24 -4.22
N LEU A 120 -13.79 -1.41 -3.85
CA LEU A 120 -15.14 -1.87 -3.50
C LEU A 120 -16.08 -2.00 -4.70
N ILE A 121 -15.73 -1.47 -5.87
CA ILE A 121 -16.57 -1.55 -7.09
C ILE A 121 -16.95 -2.99 -7.40
N ASN A 122 -15.99 -3.92 -7.44
CA ASN A 122 -16.25 -5.34 -7.73
C ASN A 122 -16.22 -6.24 -6.49
N HIS A 123 -15.86 -5.73 -5.31
CA HIS A 123 -15.89 -6.51 -4.08
C HIS A 123 -17.34 -6.91 -3.73
N PRO A 124 -17.61 -8.17 -3.33
CA PRO A 124 -18.95 -8.66 -3.07
C PRO A 124 -19.50 -8.10 -1.75
N LEU A 125 -20.82 -8.11 -1.60
CA LEU A 125 -21.50 -7.74 -0.35
C LEU A 125 -21.58 -8.94 0.61
N ASP A 126 -20.45 -9.63 0.77
CA ASP A 126 -20.37 -10.90 1.50
C ASP A 126 -19.94 -10.72 2.96
N CYS A 127 -19.80 -9.48 3.47
CA CYS A 127 -19.32 -9.24 4.84
C CYS A 127 -20.06 -10.08 5.92
N PRO A 128 -21.39 -10.28 5.89
CA PRO A 128 -22.07 -11.10 6.90
C PRO A 128 -21.70 -12.60 6.90
N ILE A 129 -21.12 -13.09 5.80
CA ILE A 129 -20.72 -14.49 5.60
C ILE A 129 -19.21 -14.64 5.34
N CYS A 130 -18.48 -13.54 5.50
CA CYS A 130 -17.03 -13.51 5.38
C CYS A 130 -16.44 -13.96 6.71
N ASP A 131 -15.50 -14.88 6.65
CA ASP A 131 -14.74 -15.38 7.81
C ASP A 131 -13.85 -14.30 8.44
N GLN A 132 -13.36 -13.36 7.62
CA GLN A 132 -12.57 -12.20 8.08
C GLN A 132 -13.44 -11.03 8.60
N ALA A 133 -14.76 -11.19 8.67
CA ALA A 133 -15.64 -10.10 9.11
C ALA A 133 -15.34 -9.70 10.56
N GLY A 134 -15.13 -8.41 10.79
CA GLY A 134 -14.75 -7.88 12.11
C GLY A 134 -13.24 -7.75 12.34
N GLU A 135 -12.40 -8.38 11.52
CA GLU A 135 -10.93 -8.21 11.52
C GLU A 135 -10.37 -7.82 10.14
N CYS A 136 -11.25 -7.61 9.16
CA CYS A 136 -10.89 -7.27 7.79
C CYS A 136 -10.42 -5.81 7.67
N ARG A 137 -9.14 -5.62 7.35
CA ARG A 137 -8.57 -4.29 7.05
C ARG A 137 -9.29 -3.52 5.95
N LEU A 138 -9.85 -4.23 4.94
CA LEU A 138 -10.64 -3.58 3.88
C LEU A 138 -11.92 -2.94 4.45
N GLN A 139 -12.54 -3.58 5.44
CA GLN A 139 -13.71 -3.06 6.13
C GLN A 139 -13.35 -1.85 6.99
N GLU A 140 -12.28 -1.94 7.80
CA GLU A 140 -11.80 -0.83 8.63
C GLU A 140 -11.50 0.41 7.77
N PHE A 141 -10.69 0.26 6.73
CA PHE A 141 -10.30 1.38 5.88
C PHE A 141 -11.45 1.92 5.03
N ALA A 142 -12.47 1.11 4.71
CA ALA A 142 -13.67 1.62 4.06
C ALA A 142 -14.45 2.58 4.98
N ILE A 143 -14.42 2.36 6.30
CA ILE A 143 -15.03 3.24 7.29
C ILE A 143 -14.17 4.49 7.50
N ASP A 144 -12.85 4.30 7.66
CA ASP A 144 -11.94 5.39 8.05
C ASP A 144 -11.59 6.34 6.88
N TYR A 145 -11.46 5.80 5.66
CA TYR A 145 -10.95 6.50 4.50
C TYR A 145 -11.87 6.44 3.27
N GLY A 146 -12.98 5.71 3.36
CA GLY A 146 -13.98 5.62 2.29
C GLY A 146 -15.01 6.74 2.35
N ARG A 147 -15.79 6.88 1.28
CA ARG A 147 -16.87 7.89 1.18
C ARG A 147 -18.12 7.57 2.00
N GLY A 148 -18.23 6.34 2.51
CA GLY A 148 -19.42 5.85 3.21
C GLY A 148 -20.61 5.47 2.30
N TYR A 149 -20.57 5.75 1.00
CA TYR A 149 -21.59 5.32 0.04
C TYR A 149 -20.97 4.88 -1.29
N SER A 150 -21.65 3.98 -2.00
CA SER A 150 -21.27 3.55 -3.35
C SER A 150 -22.02 4.36 -4.41
N ARG A 151 -21.33 4.74 -5.48
CA ARG A 151 -21.93 5.28 -6.71
C ARG A 151 -22.08 4.22 -7.81
N PHE A 152 -21.50 3.04 -7.62
CA PHE A 152 -21.50 1.96 -8.58
C PHE A 152 -22.82 1.19 -8.50
N ILE A 153 -23.63 1.29 -9.57
CA ILE A 153 -24.96 0.66 -9.70
C ILE A 153 -24.98 -0.47 -10.73
N GLU A 154 -23.85 -0.71 -11.39
CA GLU A 154 -23.74 -1.73 -12.43
C GLU A 154 -23.57 -3.12 -11.84
N LYS A 155 -23.67 -4.13 -12.71
CA LYS A 155 -23.37 -5.51 -12.33
C LYS A 155 -21.87 -5.66 -12.03
N LYS A 156 -21.56 -6.11 -10.81
CA LYS A 156 -20.20 -6.45 -10.39
C LYS A 156 -19.64 -7.61 -11.23
N VAL A 157 -18.34 -7.57 -11.48
CA VAL A 157 -17.62 -8.69 -12.10
C VAL A 157 -17.63 -9.87 -11.12
N VAL A 158 -18.15 -10.99 -11.58
CA VAL A 158 -18.21 -12.26 -10.84
C VAL A 158 -16.92 -13.02 -11.08
N LYS A 159 -16.36 -13.60 -10.02
CA LYS A 159 -15.12 -14.41 -10.06
C LYS A 159 -15.35 -15.77 -9.42
N PRO A 160 -14.43 -16.75 -9.60
CA PRO A 160 -14.56 -18.05 -8.97
C PRO A 160 -14.66 -17.95 -7.44
N LYS A 161 -15.70 -18.55 -6.87
CA LYS A 161 -15.90 -18.66 -5.43
C LYS A 161 -15.57 -20.08 -4.97
N ARG A 162 -15.09 -20.21 -3.73
CA ARG A 162 -14.83 -21.51 -3.07
C ARG A 162 -13.90 -22.42 -3.87
N THR A 163 -12.89 -21.83 -4.50
CA THR A 163 -11.86 -22.56 -5.23
C THR A 163 -10.89 -23.19 -4.23
N VAL A 164 -10.84 -24.51 -4.17
CA VAL A 164 -9.86 -25.22 -3.36
C VAL A 164 -8.50 -25.12 -4.05
N ILE A 165 -7.60 -24.29 -3.50
CA ILE A 165 -6.25 -24.07 -4.04
C ILE A 165 -5.19 -24.93 -3.36
N GLY A 166 -5.53 -25.55 -2.23
CA GLY A 166 -4.68 -26.48 -1.49
C GLY A 166 -5.49 -27.18 -0.39
N PRO A 167 -4.88 -28.11 0.37
CA PRO A 167 -5.58 -28.91 1.38
C PRO A 167 -6.12 -28.08 2.56
N GLN A 168 -5.55 -26.91 2.81
CA GLN A 168 -5.87 -26.05 3.97
C GLN A 168 -6.53 -24.72 3.60
N VAL A 169 -6.48 -24.31 2.32
CA VAL A 169 -6.92 -22.97 1.89
C VAL A 169 -7.96 -23.08 0.78
N THR A 170 -9.12 -22.46 1.02
CA THR A 170 -10.18 -22.26 0.03
C THR A 170 -10.26 -20.79 -0.31
N LEU A 171 -10.12 -20.47 -1.60
CA LEU A 171 -10.11 -19.10 -2.12
C LEU A 171 -11.51 -18.68 -2.58
N ASP A 172 -11.98 -17.53 -2.10
CA ASP A 172 -13.05 -16.77 -2.74
C ASP A 172 -12.43 -15.56 -3.46
N ASP A 173 -12.28 -15.67 -4.78
CA ASP A 173 -11.52 -14.70 -5.56
C ASP A 173 -12.32 -13.40 -5.81
N GLU A 174 -13.62 -13.38 -5.55
CA GLU A 174 -14.40 -12.13 -5.53
C GLU A 174 -13.99 -11.21 -4.39
N ARG A 175 -13.58 -11.79 -3.25
CA ARG A 175 -13.12 -11.03 -2.08
C ARG A 175 -11.69 -10.53 -2.26
N CYS A 176 -10.90 -11.18 -3.13
CA CYS A 176 -9.52 -10.82 -3.40
C CYS A 176 -9.39 -9.45 -4.07
N ILE A 177 -8.63 -8.54 -3.43
CA ILE A 177 -8.33 -7.21 -3.94
C ILE A 177 -7.05 -7.14 -4.80
N LEU A 178 -6.50 -8.29 -5.20
CA LEU A 178 -5.32 -8.40 -6.06
C LEU A 178 -4.07 -7.67 -5.52
N CYS A 179 -3.88 -7.68 -4.19
CA CYS A 179 -2.75 -6.99 -3.53
C CYS A 179 -1.40 -7.71 -3.68
N SER A 180 -1.40 -8.93 -4.25
CA SER A 180 -0.23 -9.81 -4.47
C SER A 180 0.59 -10.17 -3.23
N ARG A 181 0.05 -10.01 -2.01
CA ARG A 181 0.76 -10.36 -0.77
C ARG A 181 1.03 -11.86 -0.66
N CYS A 182 0.01 -12.70 -0.89
CA CYS A 182 0.13 -14.15 -0.86
C CYS A 182 1.16 -14.67 -1.89
N ILE A 183 1.15 -14.13 -3.12
CA ILE A 183 2.11 -14.47 -4.18
C ILE A 183 3.54 -14.19 -3.73
N ARG A 184 3.82 -12.96 -3.28
CA ARG A 184 5.15 -12.57 -2.81
C ARG A 184 5.58 -13.37 -1.59
N PHE A 185 4.68 -13.65 -0.65
CA PHE A 185 4.99 -14.50 0.50
C PHE A 185 5.46 -15.90 0.06
N CYS A 186 4.75 -16.54 -0.87
CA CYS A 186 5.11 -17.84 -1.40
C CYS A 186 6.47 -17.82 -2.12
N GLN A 187 6.71 -16.80 -2.95
CA GLN A 187 7.97 -16.65 -3.69
C GLN A 187 9.18 -16.29 -2.81
N GLU A 188 8.99 -15.35 -1.88
CA GLU A 188 10.09 -14.71 -1.17
C GLU A 188 10.43 -15.38 0.16
N ILE A 189 9.41 -15.86 0.89
CA ILE A 189 9.59 -16.43 2.24
C ILE A 189 9.59 -17.95 2.16
N VAL A 190 8.55 -18.53 1.58
CA VAL A 190 8.39 -19.99 1.50
C VAL A 190 9.34 -20.60 0.46
N LYS A 191 9.72 -19.82 -0.56
CA LYS A 191 10.51 -20.28 -1.72
C LYS A 191 9.79 -21.37 -2.53
N ASP A 192 8.46 -21.32 -2.57
CA ASP A 192 7.62 -22.13 -3.46
C ASP A 192 6.72 -21.23 -4.29
N ASP A 193 7.13 -20.98 -5.53
CA ASP A 193 6.37 -20.18 -6.48
C ASP A 193 5.17 -20.99 -7.01
N VAL A 194 4.05 -20.91 -6.28
CA VAL A 194 2.82 -21.67 -6.57
C VAL A 194 1.63 -20.79 -6.88
N LEU A 195 1.59 -19.54 -6.43
CA LEU A 195 0.48 -18.62 -6.67
C LEU A 195 0.83 -17.60 -7.75
N GLY A 196 -0.15 -17.24 -8.58
CA GLY A 196 0.00 -16.22 -9.60
C GLY A 196 -1.32 -15.57 -9.97
N PHE A 197 -1.25 -14.45 -10.69
CA PHE A 197 -2.43 -13.90 -11.35
C PHE A 197 -2.58 -14.46 -12.76
N ALA A 198 -3.78 -14.93 -13.08
CA ALA A 198 -4.21 -15.19 -14.45
C ALA A 198 -5.05 -14.03 -14.98
N ASP A 199 -5.20 -13.96 -16.30
CA ASP A 199 -5.95 -12.92 -17.01
C ASP A 199 -5.41 -11.49 -16.81
N ARG A 200 -6.22 -10.48 -17.16
CA ARG A 200 -5.82 -9.07 -17.10
C ARG A 200 -6.99 -8.14 -16.81
N GLY A 201 -6.69 -6.97 -16.22
CA GLY A 201 -7.67 -5.95 -15.89
C GLY A 201 -8.65 -6.42 -14.81
N SER A 202 -9.92 -6.02 -14.91
CA SER A 202 -10.96 -6.37 -13.92
C SER A 202 -11.26 -7.87 -13.84
N TYR A 203 -10.83 -8.65 -14.84
CA TYR A 203 -10.99 -10.10 -14.89
C TYR A 203 -9.78 -10.86 -14.32
N SER A 204 -8.77 -10.17 -13.81
CA SER A 204 -7.60 -10.85 -13.23
C SER A 204 -8.02 -11.70 -12.02
N THR A 205 -7.54 -12.94 -11.96
CA THR A 205 -7.88 -13.90 -10.91
C THR A 205 -6.63 -14.44 -10.23
N LEU A 206 -6.68 -14.67 -8.91
CA LEU A 206 -5.62 -15.41 -8.21
C LEU A 206 -5.81 -16.91 -8.46
N THR A 207 -4.75 -17.59 -8.88
CA THR A 207 -4.77 -19.04 -9.15
C THR A 207 -3.46 -19.70 -8.76
N THR A 208 -3.45 -21.03 -8.76
CA THR A 208 -2.22 -21.81 -8.64
C THR A 208 -1.58 -22.06 -10.00
N PHE A 209 -0.26 -22.26 -10.02
CA PHE A 209 0.43 -22.72 -11.22
C PHE A 209 -0.15 -24.09 -11.66
N PRO A 210 -0.33 -24.35 -12.97
CA PRO A 210 -0.90 -25.61 -13.44
C PRO A 210 -0.18 -26.84 -12.87
N GLY A 211 -0.95 -27.74 -12.25
CA GLY A 211 -0.44 -28.97 -11.63
C GLY A 211 0.18 -28.80 -10.24
N LYS A 212 0.17 -27.58 -9.68
CA LYS A 212 0.56 -27.33 -8.28
C LYS A 212 -0.65 -26.98 -7.41
N GLN A 213 -0.48 -27.21 -6.11
CA GLN A 213 -1.39 -26.79 -5.05
C GLN A 213 -0.62 -25.99 -4.00
N LEU A 214 -1.31 -25.06 -3.33
CA LEU A 214 -0.80 -24.35 -2.17
C LEU A 214 -0.72 -25.32 -0.97
N ASP A 215 0.26 -26.21 -1.01
CA ASP A 215 0.48 -27.29 -0.05
C ASP A 215 1.92 -27.24 0.48
N ASN A 216 2.22 -26.16 1.19
CA ASN A 216 3.46 -26.00 1.92
C ASN A 216 3.15 -25.80 3.40
N ASN A 217 4.15 -26.05 4.26
CA ASN A 217 4.01 -25.98 5.72
C ASN A 217 3.61 -24.59 6.26
N TYR A 218 3.69 -23.55 5.44
CA TYR A 218 3.36 -22.16 5.79
C TYR A 218 2.14 -21.63 5.04
N SER A 219 1.37 -22.51 4.37
CA SER A 219 0.27 -22.12 3.49
C SER A 219 -0.80 -21.29 4.21
N LEU A 220 -1.14 -21.61 5.45
CA LEU A 220 -2.12 -20.85 6.25
C LEU A 220 -1.67 -19.41 6.56
N ASN A 221 -0.36 -19.12 6.60
CA ASN A 221 0.14 -17.75 6.78
C ASN A 221 -0.19 -16.83 5.58
N THR A 222 -0.75 -17.38 4.49
CA THR A 222 -1.27 -16.57 3.37
C THR A 222 -2.66 -15.99 3.62
N VAL A 223 -3.36 -16.47 4.66
CA VAL A 223 -4.70 -16.01 5.07
C VAL A 223 -4.62 -14.83 6.05
N ASP A 224 -3.48 -14.66 6.72
CA ASP A 224 -3.16 -13.52 7.60
C ASP A 224 -2.83 -12.22 6.81
#